data_AF-A0A3B8KC10-F1
#
_entry.id   AF-A0A3B8KC10-F1
#
_cell.length_a   1.000
_cell.length_b   1.000
_cell.length_c   1.000
_cell.angle_alpha   90.00
_cell.angle_beta   90.00
_cell.angle_gamma   90.00
#
_symmetry.space_group_name_H-M   'P 1'
#
loop_
_entity.id
_entity.type
_entity.pdbx_description
1 polymer ?
#
loop_
_entity_poly.entity_id
_entity_poly.type
_entity_poly.pdbx_seq_one_letter_code
_entity_poly.pdbx_strand_id
1 'polypeptide(L)' 'MTQLNDGAIIERVETFSREYLAFVRTTCRDGSIGWGQVSPYNADITAQVLHRQVAPWSLGRSADDIGELVRDIP' A
#
# COMPACT_ATOMS: atom_id res chain seq x y z
N MET A 1 24.50 -14.43 10.70
CA MET A 1 23.16 -14.25 10.12
C MET A 1 22.31 -13.53 11.14
N THR A 2 22.39 -12.20 11.16
CA THR A 2 21.52 -11.38 12.00
C THR A 2 20.14 -11.45 11.33
N GLN A 3 19.17 -12.07 12.00
CA GLN A 3 17.77 -11.85 11.66
C GLN A 3 17.55 -10.34 11.81
N LEU A 4 17.48 -9.62 10.69
CA LEU A 4 16.98 -8.25 10.72
C LEU A 4 15.55 -8.37 11.25
N ASN A 5 15.26 -7.68 12.36
CA ASN A 5 13.89 -7.34 12.70
C ASN A 5 13.39 -6.45 11.56
N ASP A 6 13.02 -7.05 10.44
CA ASP A 6 12.25 -6.42 9.41
C ASP A 6 10.88 -6.25 10.04
N GLY A 7 10.62 -5.06 10.61
CA GLY A 7 9.30 -4.71 11.15
C GLY A 7 8.23 -4.75 10.05
N ALA A 8 7.10 -4.09 10.25
CA ALA A 8 6.05 -4.02 9.23
C ALA A 8 6.46 -3.15 8.02
N ILE A 9 7.51 -3.53 7.28
CA ILE A 9 8.02 -2.83 6.12
C ILE A 9 7.20 -3.25 4.90
N ILE A 10 6.56 -2.28 4.25
CA ILE A 10 5.69 -2.51 3.10
C ILE A 10 6.50 -3.10 1.94
N GLU A 11 6.23 -4.35 1.58
CA GLU A 11 6.92 -5.07 0.52
C GLU A 11 6.08 -5.11 -0.77
N ARG A 12 4.75 -5.16 -0.63
CA ARG A 12 3.85 -5.27 -1.77
C ARG A 12 2.55 -4.50 -1.53
N VAL A 13 2.08 -3.84 -2.58
CA VAL A 13 0.76 -3.20 -2.65
C VAL A 13 0.03 -3.79 -3.84
N GLU A 14 -1.14 -4.38 -3.60
CA GLU A 14 -1.97 -5.05 -4.61
C GLU A 14 -3.35 -4.40 -4.65
N THR A 15 -3.93 -4.27 -5.85
CA THR A 15 -5.31 -3.80 -6.03
C THR A 15 -6.16 -4.85 -6.71
N PHE A 16 -7.35 -5.09 -6.17
CA PHE A 16 -8.37 -5.95 -6.75
C PHE A 16 -9.52 -5.07 -7.21
N SER A 17 -9.52 -4.68 -8.49
CA SER A 17 -10.36 -3.61 -9.00
C SER A 17 -11.40 -4.06 -10.03
N ARG A 18 -12.55 -3.40 -9.98
CA ARG A 18 -13.54 -3.25 -11.04
C ARG A 18 -13.86 -1.76 -11.18
N GLU A 19 -14.72 -1.39 -12.13
CA GLU A 19 -15.12 0.00 -12.38
C GLU A 19 -15.63 0.73 -11.12
N TYR A 20 -16.45 0.07 -10.31
CA TYR A 20 -17.14 0.74 -9.19
C TYR A 20 -16.42 0.62 -7.84
N LEU A 21 -15.61 -0.43 -7.65
CA LEU A 21 -14.97 -0.74 -6.37
C LEU A 21 -13.59 -1.33 -6.60
N ALA A 22 -12.65 -0.95 -5.74
CA ALA A 22 -11.33 -1.55 -5.68
C ALA A 22 -10.84 -1.68 -4.23
N PHE A 23 -10.42 -2.89 -3.87
CA PHE A 23 -9.77 -3.17 -2.60
C PHE A 23 -8.25 -3.10 -2.75
N VAL A 24 -7.58 -2.65 -1.71
CA VAL A 24 -6.12 -2.60 -1.62
C VAL A 24 -5.66 -3.61 -0.57
N ARG A 25 -4.70 -4.45 -0.92
CA ARG A 25 -3.99 -5.30 0.04
C ARG A 25 -2.54 -4.85 0.12
N THR A 26 -2.08 -4.58 1.33
CA THR A 26 -0.66 -4.33 1.61
C THR A 26 -0.08 -5.56 2.29
N THR A 27 1.06 -6.03 1.83
CA THR A 27 1.84 -7.10 2.50
C THR A 27 3.17 -6.51 2.95
N CYS A 28 3.51 -6.73 4.21
CA CYS A 28 4.80 -6.37 4.76
C CYS A 28 5.76 -7.57 4.71
N ARG A 29 7.05 -7.29 4.82
CA ARG A 29 8.11 -8.31 4.73
C ARG A 29 8.07 -9.35 5.86
N ASP A 30 7.52 -8.97 7.02
CA ASP A 30 7.25 -9.88 8.13
C ASP A 30 6.03 -10.80 7.91
N GLY A 31 5.35 -10.66 6.76
CA GLY A 31 4.15 -11.41 6.39
C GLY A 31 2.85 -10.81 6.92
N SER A 32 2.89 -9.70 7.67
CA SER A 32 1.67 -9.00 8.08
C SER A 32 0.92 -8.43 6.86
N ILE A 33 -0.40 -8.42 6.95
CA ILE A 33 -1.29 -8.02 5.86
C ILE A 33 -2.32 -7.02 6.37
N GLY A 34 -2.49 -5.93 5.61
CA GLY A 34 -3.56 -4.96 5.79
C GLY A 34 -4.48 -4.92 4.58
N TRP A 35 -5.78 -4.72 4.83
CA TRP A 35 -6.78 -4.48 3.79
C TRP A 35 -7.37 -3.09 3.92
N GLY A 36 -7.55 -2.43 2.78
CA GLY A 36 -8.21 -1.13 2.67
C GLY A 36 -9.02 -1.03 1.39
N GLN A 37 -9.59 0.14 1.16
CA GLN A 37 -10.39 0.44 -0.02
C GLN A 37 -10.03 1.83 -0.52
N VAL A 38 -9.97 2.01 -1.84
CA VAL A 38 -9.98 3.35 -2.44
C VAL A 38 -11.42 3.88 -2.54
N SER A 39 -11.58 5.15 -2.94
CA SER A 39 -12.90 5.69 -3.24
C SER A 39 -13.63 4.85 -4.30
N PRO A 40 -14.94 4.58 -4.14
CA PRO A 40 -15.77 4.00 -5.19
C PRO A 40 -15.88 4.92 -6.42
N TYR A 41 -16.39 4.33 -7.52
CA TYR A 41 -16.55 4.92 -8.85
C TYR A 41 -15.23 5.30 -9.54
N ASN A 42 -15.06 4.84 -10.79
CA ASN A 42 -13.79 4.91 -11.51
C ASN A 42 -12.63 4.34 -10.65
N ALA A 43 -12.93 3.28 -9.89
CA ALA A 43 -12.02 2.70 -8.92
C ALA A 43 -10.86 1.96 -9.61
N ASP A 44 -11.07 1.49 -10.83
CA ASP A 44 -10.04 0.95 -11.72
C ASP A 44 -9.03 2.02 -12.16
N ILE A 45 -9.49 3.25 -12.46
CA ILE A 45 -8.61 4.40 -12.73
C ILE A 45 -7.85 4.78 -11.46
N THR A 46 -8.55 4.85 -10.32
CA THR A 46 -7.92 5.16 -9.02
C THR A 46 -6.85 4.13 -8.65
N ALA A 47 -7.06 2.85 -8.94
CA ALA A 47 -6.05 1.81 -8.75
C ALA A 47 -4.79 2.06 -9.60
N GLN A 48 -4.93 2.49 -10.85
CA GLN A 48 -3.77 2.86 -11.68
C GLN A 48 -3.01 4.06 -11.12
N VAL A 49 -3.73 5.09 -10.65
CA VAL A 49 -3.13 6.25 -9.98
C VAL A 49 -2.36 5.82 -8.73
N LEU A 50 -2.96 4.97 -7.89
CA LEU A 50 -2.31 4.42 -6.70
C LEU A 50 -0.99 3.74 -7.05
N HIS A 51 -0.97 2.84 -8.04
CA HIS A 51 0.26 2.14 -8.41
C HIS A 51 1.33 3.03 -9.02
N ARG A 52 0.94 4.07 -9.78
CA ARG A 52 1.88 4.94 -10.48
C ARG A 52 2.40 6.10 -9.63
N GLN A 53 1.60 6.60 -8.70
CA GLN A 53 1.86 7.86 -8.02
C GLN A 53 1.98 7.72 -6.50
N VAL A 54 1.41 6.67 -5.89
CA VAL A 54 1.40 6.49 -4.43
C VAL A 54 2.34 5.37 -4.01
N ALA A 55 2.14 4.16 -4.53
CA ALA A 55 2.90 2.97 -4.14
C ALA A 55 4.44 3.13 -4.20
N PRO A 56 5.04 3.84 -5.18
CA PRO A 56 6.50 4.02 -5.22
C PRO A 56 7.09 4.73 -3.99
N TRP A 57 6.29 5.56 -3.31
CA TRP A 57 6.72 6.26 -2.09
C TRP A 57 6.53 5.43 -0.83
N SER A 58 5.59 4.48 -0.84
CA SER A 58 5.26 3.62 0.30
C SER A 58 6.09 2.33 0.36
N LEU A 59 6.51 1.79 -0.79
CA LEU A 59 7.30 0.56 -0.85
C LEU A 59 8.65 0.72 -0.12
N GLY A 60 8.98 -0.24 0.74
CA GLY A 60 10.19 -0.24 1.55
C GLY A 60 10.13 0.65 2.80
N ARG A 61 8.99 1.30 3.08
CA ARG A 61 8.77 2.12 4.28
C ARG A 61 8.04 1.33 5.37
N SER A 62 8.13 1.82 6.61
CA SER A 62 7.39 1.25 7.75
C SER A 62 5.89 1.51 7.61
N ALA A 63 5.07 0.48 7.85
CA ALA A 63 3.61 0.57 7.92
C ALA A 63 3.11 1.05 9.29
N ASP A 64 3.98 1.10 10.31
CA ASP A 64 3.62 1.50 11.67
C ASP A 64 3.47 3.03 11.82
N ASP A 65 4.00 3.82 10.89
CA ASP A 65 3.84 5.28 10.86
C ASP A 65 3.07 5.74 9.61
N ILE A 66 1.75 5.55 9.65
CA ILE A 66 0.84 5.99 8.59
C ILE A 66 0.88 7.52 8.43
N GLY A 67 1.12 8.26 9.52
CA GLY A 67 1.14 9.72 9.50
C GLY A 67 2.32 10.29 8.71
N GLU A 68 3.49 9.68 8.85
CA GLU A 68 4.67 10.01 8.04
C GLU A 68 4.45 9.65 6.57
N LEU A 69 3.94 8.45 6.27
CA LEU A 69 3.64 8.02 4.90
C LEU A 69 2.73 9.01 4.16
N VAL A 70 1.61 9.40 4.77
CA VAL A 70 0.66 10.34 4.16
C VAL A 70 1.28 11.73 3.96
N ARG A 71 2.23 12.14 4.79
CA ARG A 71 2.93 13.42 4.65
C ARG A 71 3.94 13.42 3.50
N ASP A 72 4.63 12.30 3.29
CA ASP A 72 5.71 12.19 2.32
C ASP A 72 5.24 11.90 0.88
N ILE A 73 4.02 11.38 0.73
CA ILE A 73 3.40 11.18 -0.60
C ILE A 73 2.97 12.55 -1.16
N PRO A 74 3.50 12.97 -2.32
CA PRO A 74 3.27 14.30 -2.89
C PRO A 74 1.88 14.51 -3.51
#